data_AF-B2BTQ1-F1
#
_entry.id   AF-B2BTQ1-F1
#
_cell.length_a   1.000
_cell.length_b   1.000
_cell.length_c   1.000
_cell.angle_alpha   90.00
_cell.angle_beta   90.00
_cell.angle_gamma   90.00
#
_symmetry.space_group_name_H-M   'P 1'
#
loop_
_entity.id
_entity.type
_entity.pdbx_description
1 polymer ?
#
loop_
_entity_poly.entity_id
_entity_poly.type
_entity_poly.pdbx_seq_one_letter_code
_entity_poly.pdbx_strand_id
1 'polypeptide(L)'
;EEKNAITTTWGKVNVEETGGEALGRLLVVYPWTQRFFDSFGNLSSASAILGNPKVKAHGKKVLTSFGDAVKNLDNLKATFSKLSELH
;
A
#
# COMPACT_ATOMS: atom_id res chain seq x y z
N GLU A 1 -8.46 -22.79 8.01
CA GLU A 1 -6.98 -22.76 8.04
C GLU A 1 -6.43 -21.48 7.41
N GLU A 2 -6.76 -21.19 6.15
CA GLU A 2 -6.24 -20.01 5.41
C GLU A 2 -6.58 -18.66 6.06
N LYS A 3 -7.84 -18.42 6.47
CA LYS A 3 -8.23 -17.17 7.14
C LYS A 3 -7.40 -16.90 8.40
N ASN A 4 -7.14 -17.95 9.18
CA ASN A 4 -6.33 -17.84 10.40
C ASN A 4 -4.86 -17.54 10.08
N ALA A 5 -4.31 -18.13 9.02
CA ALA A 5 -2.96 -17.82 8.55
C ALA A 5 -2.85 -16.35 8.09
N ILE A 6 -3.86 -15.84 7.38
CA ILE A 6 -3.93 -14.43 6.93
C ILE A 6 -3.98 -13.49 8.13
N THR A 7 -4.91 -13.70 9.07
CA THR A 7 -5.07 -12.82 10.24
C THR A 7 -3.84 -12.85 11.15
N THR A 8 -3.26 -14.04 11.37
CA THR A 8 -2.03 -14.20 12.17
C THR A 8 -0.84 -13.50 11.55
N THR A 9 -0.70 -13.58 10.22
CA THR A 9 0.37 -12.88 9.50
C THR A 9 0.16 -11.38 9.55
N TRP A 10 -1.08 -10.91 9.31
CA TRP A 10 -1.44 -9.50 9.37
C TRP A 10 -1.18 -8.87 10.73
N GLY A 11 -1.42 -9.60 11.82
CA GLY A 11 -1.16 -9.14 13.19
C GLY A 11 0.32 -8.78 13.48
N LYS A 12 1.25 -9.18 12.62
CA LYS A 12 2.69 -8.86 12.73
C LYS A 12 3.10 -7.67 11.86
N VAL A 13 2.21 -7.15 11.01
CA VAL A 13 2.53 -6.09 10.05
C VAL A 13 2.49 -4.73 10.74
N ASN A 14 3.60 -4.00 10.66
CA ASN A 14 3.63 -2.57 10.98
C ASN A 14 3.14 -1.77 9.76
N VAL A 15 1.87 -1.34 9.79
CA VAL A 15 1.20 -0.70 8.65
C VAL A 15 1.94 0.52 8.11
N GLU A 16 2.53 1.34 8.99
CA GLU A 16 3.21 2.56 8.58
C GLU A 16 4.56 2.28 7.91
N GLU A 17 5.38 1.46 8.56
CA GLU A 17 6.70 1.07 8.09
C GLU A 17 6.60 0.21 6.83
N THR A 18 5.90 -0.91 6.90
CA THR A 18 5.73 -1.84 5.78
C THR A 18 5.03 -1.17 4.60
N GLY A 19 4.11 -0.24 4.86
CA GLY A 19 3.37 0.44 3.80
C GLY A 19 4.24 1.39 3.00
N GLY A 20 5.03 2.21 3.70
CA GLY A 20 6.01 3.09 3.07
C GLY A 20 7.06 2.32 2.27
N GLU A 21 7.57 1.22 2.84
CA GLU A 21 8.54 0.35 2.14
C GLU A 21 7.96 -0.31 0.90
N ALA A 22 6.74 -0.85 0.98
CA ALA A 22 6.10 -1.54 -0.14
C ALA A 22 5.87 -0.59 -1.32
N LEU A 23 5.29 0.59 -1.09
CA LEU A 23 5.08 1.58 -2.14
C LEU A 23 6.42 2.12 -2.67
N GLY A 24 7.39 2.37 -1.79
CA GLY A 24 8.72 2.79 -2.19
C GLY A 24 9.40 1.78 -3.12
N ARG A 25 9.36 0.48 -2.77
CA ARG A 25 9.90 -0.60 -3.62
C ARG A 25 9.16 -0.71 -4.95
N LEU A 26 7.84 -0.55 -4.98
CA LEU A 26 7.07 -0.50 -6.23
C LEU A 26 7.59 0.59 -7.18
N LEU A 27 7.77 1.81 -6.67
CA LEU A 27 8.22 2.96 -7.46
C LEU A 27 9.68 2.84 -7.92
N VAL A 28 10.52 2.12 -7.16
CA VAL A 28 11.92 1.85 -7.53
C VAL A 28 12.03 0.72 -8.56
N VAL A 29 11.38 -0.41 -8.32
CA VAL A 29 11.51 -1.62 -9.15
C VAL A 29 10.70 -1.50 -10.44
N TYR A 30 9.59 -0.74 -10.42
CA TYR A 30 8.74 -0.47 -11.58
C TYR A 30 8.60 1.03 -11.82
N PRO A 31 9.65 1.72 -12.32
CA PRO A 31 9.67 3.18 -12.44
C PRO A 31 8.51 3.77 -13.25
N TRP A 32 7.97 3.02 -14.21
CA TRP A 32 6.81 3.47 -15.01
C TRP A 32 5.59 3.81 -14.14
N THR A 33 5.46 3.22 -12.95
CA THR A 33 4.36 3.47 -12.00
C THR A 33 4.41 4.87 -11.38
N GLN A 34 5.58 5.53 -11.40
CA GLN A 34 5.75 6.88 -10.88
C GLN A 34 4.85 7.91 -11.58
N ARG A 35 4.44 7.63 -12.83
CA ARG A 35 3.54 8.49 -13.62
C ARG A 35 2.19 8.77 -12.95
N PHE A 36 1.76 7.91 -12.02
CA PHE A 36 0.50 8.07 -11.27
C PHE A 36 0.65 8.93 -10.01
N PHE A 37 1.88 9.35 -9.68
CA PHE A 37 2.22 10.05 -8.44
C PHE A 37 2.93 11.39 -8.71
N ASP A 38 2.53 12.09 -9.76
CA ASP A 38 3.08 13.40 -10.17
C ASP A 38 3.11 14.43 -9.04
N SER A 39 2.09 14.45 -8.19
CA SER A 39 1.95 15.34 -7.03
C SER A 39 2.89 15.00 -5.87
N PHE A 40 3.63 13.88 -5.93
CA PHE A 40 4.50 13.45 -4.84
C PHE A 40 5.87 14.14 -4.86
N GLY A 41 6.16 14.93 -5.90
CA GLY A 41 7.40 15.70 -6.01
C GLY A 41 8.56 14.83 -6.49
N ASN A 42 9.72 14.95 -5.83
CA ASN A 42 10.93 14.27 -6.30
C ASN A 42 10.85 12.74 -6.11
N LEU A 43 10.84 12.01 -7.22
CA LEU A 43 10.89 10.54 -7.29
C LEU A 43 12.06 10.05 -8.19
N SER A 44 13.07 10.90 -8.43
CA SER A 44 14.12 10.64 -9.45
C SER A 44 15.15 9.57 -9.07
N SER A 45 15.24 9.18 -7.80
CA SER A 45 16.20 8.18 -7.31
C SER A 45 15.59 7.33 -6.20
N ALA A 46 16.19 6.17 -5.93
CA ALA A 46 15.73 5.29 -4.85
C ALA A 46 15.76 5.97 -3.48
N SER A 47 16.80 6.76 -3.18
CA SER A 47 16.88 7.52 -1.92
C SER A 47 15.82 8.62 -1.86
N ALA A 48 15.54 9.32 -2.97
CA ALA A 48 14.46 10.30 -3.03
C ALA A 48 13.09 9.64 -2.79
N ILE A 49 12.81 8.50 -3.42
CA ILE A 49 11.56 7.75 -3.28
C ILE A 49 11.38 7.24 -1.84
N LEU A 50 12.37 6.53 -1.28
CA LEU A 50 12.28 5.93 0.05
C LEU A 50 12.27 6.98 1.17
N GLY A 51 12.88 8.15 0.93
CA GLY A 51 12.84 9.30 1.84
C GLY A 51 11.57 10.15 1.71
N ASN A 52 10.75 9.95 0.68
CA ASN A 52 9.65 10.86 0.37
C ASN A 52 8.49 10.72 1.38
N PRO A 53 8.10 11.78 2.11
CA PRO A 53 7.04 11.71 3.11
C PRO A 53 5.66 11.42 2.51
N LYS A 54 5.39 11.84 1.27
CA LYS A 54 4.12 11.55 0.56
C LYS A 54 4.04 10.08 0.14
N VAL A 55 5.17 9.48 -0.28
CA VAL A 55 5.24 8.03 -0.54
C VAL A 55 4.95 7.25 0.74
N LYS A 56 5.58 7.60 1.86
CA LYS A 56 5.32 6.93 3.16
C LYS A 56 3.86 7.06 3.59
N ALA A 57 3.31 8.27 3.52
CA ALA A 57 1.92 8.53 3.89
C ALA A 57 0.92 7.77 3.00
N HIS A 58 1.16 7.71 1.69
CA HIS A 58 0.29 6.99 0.78
C HIS A 58 0.44 5.47 0.93
N GLY A 59 1.67 4.97 1.12
CA GLY A 59 1.92 3.55 1.42
C GLY A 59 1.19 3.08 2.67
N LYS A 60 1.18 3.89 3.74
CA LYS A 60 0.35 3.66 4.93
C LYS A 60 -1.14 3.59 4.60
N LYS A 61 -1.65 4.50 3.76
CA LYS A 61 -3.06 4.49 3.32
C LYS A 61 -3.41 3.21 2.55
N VAL A 62 -2.53 2.76 1.65
CA VAL A 62 -2.70 1.50 0.92
C VAL A 62 -2.72 0.30 1.88
N LEU A 63 -1.75 0.15 2.77
CA LEU A 63 -1.78 -0.99 3.71
C LEU A 63 -2.92 -0.91 4.73
N THR A 64 -3.39 0.29 5.07
CA THR A 64 -4.61 0.42 5.89
C THR A 64 -5.80 -0.26 5.22
N SER A 65 -5.97 -0.09 3.90
CA SER A 65 -7.07 -0.76 3.17
C SER A 65 -6.90 -2.29 3.14
N PHE A 66 -5.67 -2.82 3.11
CA PHE A 66 -5.45 -4.26 3.29
C PHE A 66 -5.90 -4.74 4.68
N GLY A 67 -5.74 -3.92 5.72
CA GLY A 67 -6.31 -4.21 7.04
C GLY A 67 -7.83 -4.31 7.02
N ASP A 68 -8.50 -3.50 6.19
CA ASP A 68 -9.95 -3.60 5.99
C ASP A 68 -10.31 -4.87 5.21
N ALA A 69 -9.48 -5.32 4.25
CA ALA A 69 -9.64 -6.63 3.59
C ALA A 69 -9.58 -7.77 4.61
N VAL A 70 -8.58 -7.76 5.50
CA VAL A 70 -8.37 -8.82 6.50
C VAL A 70 -9.53 -8.90 7.49
N LYS A 71 -10.19 -7.78 7.80
CA LYS A 71 -11.41 -7.75 8.62
C LYS A 71 -12.67 -8.23 7.88
N ASN A 72 -12.66 -8.22 6.55
CA ASN A 72 -13.83 -8.49 5.69
C ASN A 72 -13.54 -9.56 4.63
N LEU A 73 -12.79 -10.62 4.97
CA LEU A 73 -12.32 -11.65 4.03
C LEU A 73 -13.44 -12.33 3.22
N ASP A 74 -14.66 -12.39 3.77
CA ASP A 74 -15.83 -12.97 3.10
C ASP A 74 -16.58 -11.99 2.19
N ASN A 75 -16.25 -10.70 2.22
CA ASN A 75 -17.01 -9.65 1.55
C ASN A 75 -16.12 -8.61 0.85
N LEU A 76 -15.01 -9.08 0.26
CA LEU A 76 -14.01 -8.20 -0.37
C LEU A 76 -14.59 -7.36 -1.52
N LYS A 77 -15.48 -7.94 -2.34
CA LYS A 77 -16.10 -7.24 -3.47
C LYS A 77 -16.88 -6.00 -3.03
N ALA A 78 -17.73 -6.14 -2.00
CA ALA A 78 -18.47 -4.99 -1.48
C ALA A 78 -17.52 -4.01 -0.78
N THR A 79 -16.57 -4.51 0.01
CA THR A 79 -15.59 -3.72 0.77
C THR A 79 -14.79 -2.78 -0.14
N PHE A 80 -14.42 -3.24 -1.34
CA PHE A 80 -13.60 -2.46 -2.29
C PHE A 80 -14.32 -1.93 -3.52
N SER A 81 -15.64 -2.03 -3.59
CA SER A 81 -16.45 -1.50 -4.71
C SER A 81 -16.07 -0.06 -5.06
N LYS A 82 -16.13 0.85 -4.08
CA LYS A 82 -15.77 2.26 -4.26
C LYS A 82 -14.29 2.48 -4.60
N LEU A 83 -13.39 1.66 -4.07
CA LEU A 83 -11.96 1.75 -4.39
C LEU A 83 -11.72 1.37 -5.86
N SER A 84 -12.45 0.37 -6.36
CA SER A 84 -12.42 -0.10 -7.74
C SER A 84 -13.00 0.91 -8.73
N GLU A 85 -13.95 1.76 -8.33
CA GLU A 85 -14.45 2.83 -9.20
C GLU A 85 -13.45 3.97 -9.37
N LEU A 86 -12.53 4.14 -8.41
CA LEU A 86 -11.56 5.22 -8.40
C LEU A 86 -10.24 4.89 -9.13
N HIS A 87 -9.96 3.62 -9.44
CA HIS A 87 -8.70 3.14 -10.03
C HIS A 87 -8.96 2.33 -11.30
#